data_AF-A0A371HCW2-F1
#
_entry.id   AF-A0A371HCW2-F1
#
_cell.length_a   1.000
_cell.length_b   1.000
_cell.length_c   1.000
_cell.angle_alpha   90.00
_cell.angle_beta   90.00
_cell.angle_gamma   90.00
#
_symmetry.space_group_name_H-M   'P 1'
#
loop_
_entity.id
_entity.type
_entity.pdbx_description
1 polymer ?
#
loop_
_entity_poly.entity_id
_entity_poly.type
_entity_poly.pdbx_seq_one_letter_code
_entity_poly.pdbx_strand_id
1 'polypeptide(L)' 'MYKDLKRMFWWPDMKKKPLHIPKWKWDSISMDFVVALPKTLKNMDSIYVIVDRLTKSAHFIPVNM' A
#
# COMPACT_ATOMS: atom_id res chain seq x y z
N MET A 1 23.46 -7.07 -20.51
CA MET A 1 22.95 -6.22 -19.40
C MET A 1 21.46 -6.42 -19.13
N TYR A 2 20.52 -5.96 -19.97
CA TYR A 2 19.07 -6.17 -19.74
C TYR A 2 18.66 -7.65 -19.69
N LYS A 3 19.25 -8.48 -20.55
CA LYS A 3 18.98 -9.92 -20.62
C LYS A 3 19.49 -10.68 -19.37
N ASP A 4 20.54 -10.19 -18.72
CA ASP A 4 21.17 -10.85 -17.57
C ASP A 4 20.41 -10.58 -16.26
N LEU A 5 19.90 -9.36 -16.10
CA LEU A 5 19.05 -8.97 -14.97
C LEU A 5 17.74 -9.77 -14.94
N LYS A 6 17.18 -10.06 -16.12
CA LYS A 6 15.96 -10.87 -16.23
C LYS A 6 16.14 -12.27 -15.61
N ARG A 7 17.34 -12.86 -15.61
CA ARG A 7 17.54 -14.20 -15.03
C ARG A 7 17.62 -14.20 -13.50
N MET A 8 18.06 -13.08 -12.90
CA MET A 8 18.24 -12.96 -11.45
C MET A 8 16.96 -12.51 -10.73
N PHE A 9 16.11 -11.73 -11.40
CA PHE A 9 14.93 -11.10 -10.80
C PHE A 9 13.60 -11.60 -11.36
N TRP A 10 13.60 -12.58 -12.29
CA TRP A 10 12.38 -13.17 -12.84
C TRP A 10 12.03 -14.47 -12.10
N TRP A 11 10.96 -14.44 -11.33
CA TRP A 11 10.28 -15.62 -10.79
C TRP A 11 9.00 -15.90 -11.59
N PRO A 12 8.56 -17.17 -11.71
CA PRO A 12 7.40 -17.58 -12.52
C PRO A 12 6.12 -16.76 -12.26
N ASP A 13 5.92 -16.31 -11.01
CA ASP A 13 4.74 -15.54 -10.57
C ASP A 13 4.98 -14.03 -10.43
N MET A 14 6.06 -13.50 -11.00
CA MET A 14 6.40 -12.07 -10.89
C MET A 14 5.27 -11.18 -11.46
N LYS A 15 4.56 -11.69 -12.47
CA LYS A 15 3.34 -11.07 -12.98
C LYS A 15 2.13 -11.70 -12.29
N LYS A 16 1.83 -11.26 -11.07
CA LYS A 16 0.53 -11.52 -10.46
C LYS A 16 -0.57 -11.05 -11.41
N LYS A 17 -1.62 -11.86 -11.57
CA LYS A 17 -2.83 -11.47 -12.31
C LYS A 17 -3.29 -10.10 -11.81
N PRO A 18 -3.67 -9.16 -12.70
CA PRO A 18 -4.19 -7.88 -12.26
C PRO A 18 -5.38 -8.11 -11.33
N LEU A 19 -5.37 -7.42 -10.19
CA LEU A 19 -6.48 -7.49 -9.25
C LEU A 19 -7.76 -6.98 -9.92
N HIS A 20 -8.90 -7.57 -9.57
CA HIS A 20 -10.20 -7.11 -10.03
C HIS A 20 -10.38 -5.60 -9.71
N ILE A 21 -10.91 -4.87 -10.69
CA ILE A 21 -11.22 -3.44 -10.57
C ILE A 21 -12.57 -3.32 -9.85
N PRO A 22 -12.65 -2.60 -8.70
CA PRO A 22 -13.91 -2.44 -7.98
C PRO A 22 -14.93 -1.65 -8.82
N LYS A 23 -16.23 -1.92 -8.65
CA LYS A 23 -17.28 -1.29 -9.47
C LYS A 23 -17.84 -0.04 -8.80
N TRP A 24 -17.79 0.02 -7.48
CA TRP A 24 -18.32 1.11 -6.68
C TRP A 24 -17.31 1.62 -5.65
N LYS A 25 -17.57 2.83 -5.15
CA LYS A 25 -16.76 3.40 -4.06
C LYS A 25 -16.87 2.50 -2.84
N TRP A 26 -15.73 2.25 -2.19
CA TRP A 26 -15.62 1.42 -0.99
C TRP A 26 -15.79 -0.10 -1.19
N ASP A 27 -16.01 -0.57 -2.42
CA ASP A 27 -16.07 -2.01 -2.73
C ASP A 27 -14.74 -2.73 -2.45
N SER A 28 -13.62 -2.02 -2.55
CA SER A 28 -12.30 -2.56 -2.24
C SER A 28 -11.39 -1.48 -1.70
N ILE A 29 -10.93 -1.70 -0.48
CA ILE A 29 -10.00 -0.83 0.21
C ILE A 29 -8.67 -1.54 0.40
N SER A 30 -7.57 -0.79 0.33
CA SER A 30 -6.26 -1.22 0.81
C SER A 30 -5.95 -0.51 2.11
N MET A 31 -5.42 -1.25 3.07
CA MET A 31 -5.02 -0.77 4.39
C MET A 31 -3.52 -0.97 4.55
N ASP A 32 -2.83 0.01 5.10
CA ASP A 32 -1.40 -0.08 5.40
C ASP A 32 -1.03 0.82 6.60
N PHE A 33 0.16 0.63 7.15
CA PHE A 33 0.70 1.48 8.20
C PHE A 33 2.05 2.07 7.79
N VAL A 34 2.18 3.38 8.00
CA VAL A 34 3.50 4.03 8.01
C VAL A 34 3.93 4.11 9.47
N VAL A 35 4.94 3.35 9.83
CA VAL A 35 5.43 3.21 11.21
C VAL A 35 6.81 3.83 11.38
N ALA A 36 7.29 3.87 12.63
CA ALA A 36 8.60 4.38 13.01
C ALA A 36 8.82 5.85 12.61
N LEU A 37 7.76 6.66 12.68
CA LEU A 37 7.85 8.10 12.50
C LEU A 37 8.32 8.77 13.80
N PRO A 38 8.96 9.96 13.71
CA PRO A 38 9.20 10.78 14.88
C PRO A 38 7.90 11.05 15.65
N LYS A 39 7.96 10.90 16.97
CA LYS A 39 6.81 11.11 17.84
C LYS A 39 6.35 12.57 17.78
N THR A 40 5.05 12.75 17.60
CA THR A 40 4.39 14.05 17.76
C THR A 40 4.25 14.41 19.25
N LEU A 41 3.90 15.67 19.55
CA LEU A 41 3.60 16.12 20.91
C LEU A 41 2.47 15.33 21.60
N LYS A 42 1.58 14.72 20.80
CA LYS A 42 0.48 13.87 21.28
C LYS A 42 0.86 12.38 21.34
N ASN A 43 2.16 12.06 21.27
CA ASN A 43 2.70 10.70 21.27
C ASN A 43 2.14 9.79 20.16
N MET A 44 1.83 10.36 18.98
CA MET A 44 1.54 9.58 17.78
C MET A 44 2.85 9.34 17.02
N ASP A 45 3.10 8.10 16.60
CA ASP A 45 4.33 7.67 15.93
C ASP A 45 4.09 6.90 14.62
N SER A 46 2.83 6.75 14.24
CA SER A 46 2.43 5.96 13.08
C SER A 46 1.20 6.56 12.41
N ILE A 47 1.00 6.23 11.13
CA ILE A 47 -0.16 6.65 10.34
C ILE A 47 -0.84 5.41 9.80
N TYR A 48 -2.12 5.23 10.12
CA TYR A 48 -2.98 4.24 9.49
C TYR A 48 -3.54 4.81 8.19
N VAL A 49 -3.21 4.13 7.08
CA VAL A 49 -3.56 4.55 5.73
C VAL A 49 -4.67 3.65 5.21
N ILE A 50 -5.81 4.25 4.84
CA ILE A 50 -6.92 3.56 4.19
C ILE A 50 -7.11 4.18 2.82
N VAL A 51 -7.05 3.38 1.76
CA VAL A 51 -7.20 3.87 0.39
C VAL A 51 -8.33 3.13 -0.32
N ASP A 52 -9.28 3.88 -0.86
CA ASP A 52 -10.27 3.33 -1.79
C ASP A 52 -9.59 3.04 -3.14
N ARG A 53 -9.57 1.77 -3.54
CA ARG A 53 -8.78 1.33 -4.70
C ARG A 53 -9.31 1.86 -6.02
N LEU A 54 -10.60 2.19 -6.09
CA LEU A 54 -11.27 2.74 -7.27
C LEU A 54 -10.96 4.23 -7.47
N THR A 55 -11.28 5.07 -6.48
CA THR A 55 -11.13 6.53 -6.56
C THR A 55 -9.73 7.02 -6.25
N LYS A 56 -8.88 6.18 -5.63
CA LYS A 56 -7.57 6.55 -5.07
C LYS A 56 -7.65 7.60 -3.96
N SER A 57 -8.82 7.86 -3.41
CA SER A 57 -8.96 8.67 -2.19
C SER A 57 -8.36 7.94 -1.00
N ALA A 58 -7.60 8.67 -0.18
CA ALA A 58 -6.90 8.14 0.98
C ALA A 58 -7.32 8.86 2.27
N HIS A 59 -7.47 8.10 3.34
CA HIS A 59 -7.64 8.59 4.69
C HIS A 59 -6.38 8.28 5.50
N PHE A 60 -5.83 9.32 6.14
CA PHE A 60 -4.67 9.22 7.01
C PHE A 60 -5.11 9.46 8.44
N ILE A 61 -5.03 8.43 9.27
CA ILE A 61 -5.42 8.50 10.68
C ILE A 61 -4.14 8.38 11.49
N PRO A 62 -3.74 9.42 12.25
CA PRO A 62 -2.60 9.28 13.14
C PRO A 62 -2.96 8.26 14.22
N VAL A 63 -2.02 7.37 14.54
CA VAL A 63 -2.15 6.37 15.59
C VAL A 63 -0.86 6.32 16.42
N ASN A 64 -0.98 5.79 17.64
CA ASN A 64 0.14 5.44 18.49
C ASN A 64 0.19 3.91 18.51
N MET A 65 1.24 3.33 17.93
CA MET A 65 1.39 1.88 17.78
C MET A 65 2.23 1.25 18.88
#